data_AF-A0A259CKF1-F1
#
_entry.id   AF-A0A259CKF1-F1
#
_cell.length_a   1.000
_cell.length_b   1.000
_cell.length_c   1.000
_cell.angle_alpha   90.00
_cell.angle_beta   90.00
_cell.angle_gamma   90.00
#
_symmetry.space_group_name_H-M   'P 1'
#
loop_
_entity.id
_entity.type
_entity.pdbx_description
1 polymer ?
#
loop_
_entity_poly.entity_id
_entity_poly.type
_entity_poly.pdbx_seq_one_letter_code
_entity_poly.pdbx_strand_id
1 'polypeptide(L)'
;MQIKILVLTLIGKSHGISSSCLFDLCCLSCLCLNADGAIAAATGYNDIGFNSFFRTGWKRFHLYWYGKEMPSAQANCPKTVALLKSIPSVKAAMFASLPPGATLVRHRDPYAGSLRYHIGLVTPNDPKCFIDVDGERYYWKDGEPVMFDETYIHYAANETDHQRIVLFCDVERPVYTKPVQLLNRWFGRYVMSAASSQNVEGEQVGFVNVLFKYFYHLRAQAKKLKVTHRQVYYIGKWVLILGILWAIFW
;
A
#
# COMPACT_ATOMS: atom_id res chain seq x y z
N MET A 1 -8.52 1.85 -20.87
CA MET A 1 -7.09 2.12 -21.12
C MET A 1 -6.29 1.09 -20.32
N GLN A 2 -5.54 0.21 -20.98
CA GLN A 2 -4.63 -0.71 -20.30
C GLN A 2 -3.26 -0.04 -20.23
N ILE A 3 -2.79 0.26 -19.03
CA ILE A 3 -1.52 0.95 -18.79
C ILE A 3 -0.57 -0.07 -18.18
N LYS A 4 0.37 -0.60 -18.97
CA LYS A 4 1.41 -1.47 -18.41
C LYS A 4 2.44 -0.63 -17.68
N ILE A 5 3.11 0.27 -18.38
CA ILE A 5 3.93 1.33 -17.79
C ILE A 5 3.71 2.62 -18.58
N LEU A 6 3.51 3.74 -17.87
CA LEU A 6 3.40 5.07 -18.45
C LEU A 6 4.28 6.03 -17.66
N VAL A 7 5.37 6.49 -18.28
CA VAL A 7 6.16 7.61 -17.76
C VAL A 7 5.36 8.89 -18.00
N LEU A 8 5.10 9.62 -16.92
CA LEU A 8 4.29 10.84 -16.95
C LEU A 8 5.21 12.06 -16.97
N THR A 9 4.68 13.20 -17.39
CA THR A 9 5.38 14.48 -17.28
C THR A 9 4.73 15.40 -16.25
N LEU A 10 3.48 15.11 -15.84
CA LEU A 10 2.68 15.92 -14.90
C LEU A 10 1.71 15.03 -14.12
N ILE A 11 1.50 15.30 -12.83
CA ILE A 11 0.31 14.80 -12.12
C ILE A 11 -0.81 15.79 -12.36
N GLY A 12 -1.84 15.35 -13.09
CA GLY A 12 -3.04 16.13 -13.26
C GLY A 12 -2.83 17.39 -14.11
N LYS A 13 -2.99 17.24 -15.44
CA LYS A 13 -3.15 18.37 -16.37
C LYS A 13 -4.19 19.42 -15.90
N SER A 14 -5.08 19.08 -14.97
CA SER A 14 -6.13 19.95 -14.44
C SER A 14 -5.74 20.83 -13.24
N HIS A 15 -4.63 20.59 -12.54
CA HIS A 15 -4.28 21.31 -11.30
C HIS A 15 -2.95 22.08 -11.34
N GLY A 16 -2.19 22.01 -12.45
CA GLY A 16 -1.00 22.84 -12.63
C GLY A 16 0.21 22.48 -11.75
N ILE A 17 0.19 21.34 -11.05
CA ILE A 17 1.29 20.90 -10.19
C ILE A 17 2.31 20.11 -11.04
N SER A 18 3.54 20.63 -11.14
CA SER A 18 4.64 19.95 -11.82
C SER A 18 5.19 18.79 -10.98
N SER A 19 5.77 17.79 -11.65
CA SER A 19 6.51 16.72 -10.96
C SER A 19 7.66 17.25 -10.12
N SER A 20 8.30 18.34 -10.56
CA SER A 20 9.36 19.02 -9.78
C SER A 20 8.85 19.59 -8.46
N CYS A 21 7.70 20.26 -8.45
CA CYS A 21 7.10 20.80 -7.23
C CYS A 21 6.78 19.69 -6.22
N LEU A 22 6.22 18.56 -6.70
CA LEU A 22 5.96 17.40 -5.86
C LEU A 22 7.25 16.78 -5.32
N PHE A 23 8.27 16.63 -6.18
CA PHE A 23 9.57 16.10 -5.80
C PHE A 23 10.21 16.95 -4.70
N ASP A 24 10.31 18.25 -4.88
CA ASP A 24 10.97 19.16 -3.92
C ASP A 24 10.27 19.15 -2.55
N LEU A 25 8.94 19.21 -2.53
CA LEU A 25 8.15 19.19 -1.30
C LEU A 25 8.24 17.86 -0.55
N CYS A 26 8.29 16.75 -1.29
CA CYS A 26 8.31 15.41 -0.71
C CYS A 26 9.71 14.98 -0.30
N CYS A 27 10.74 15.36 -1.04
CA CYS A 27 12.10 14.88 -0.83
C CYS A 27 12.64 15.26 0.54
N LEU A 28 12.47 16.52 0.96
CA LEU A 28 12.92 16.96 2.29
C LEU A 28 12.24 16.19 3.42
N SER A 29 10.90 16.10 3.37
CA SER A 29 10.11 15.39 4.39
C SER A 29 10.46 13.90 4.46
N CYS A 30 10.68 13.28 3.29
CA CYS A 30 11.10 11.90 3.15
C CYS A 30 12.48 11.65 3.75
N LEU A 31 13.46 12.51 3.49
CA LEU A 31 14.82 12.39 4.01
C LEU A 31 14.84 12.48 5.54
N CYS A 32 14.12 13.45 6.13
CA CYS A 32 13.98 13.57 7.58
C CYS A 32 13.38 12.29 8.19
N LEU A 33 12.23 11.83 7.68
CA LEU A 33 11.58 10.61 8.17
C LEU A 33 12.45 9.36 8.03
N ASN A 34 13.26 9.27 6.96
CA ASN A 34 14.17 8.16 6.78
C ASN A 34 15.33 8.20 7.79
N ALA A 35 15.89 9.39 8.04
CA ALA A 35 16.95 9.59 9.03
C ALA A 35 16.47 9.28 10.46
N ASP A 36 15.24 9.66 10.78
CA ASP A 36 14.60 9.39 12.07
C ASP A 36 14.13 7.94 12.23
N GLY A 37 14.24 7.12 11.16
CA GLY A 37 13.80 5.72 11.17
C GLY A 37 12.28 5.54 11.13
N ALA A 38 11.51 6.60 10.88
CA ALA A 38 10.05 6.58 10.84
C ALA A 38 9.49 5.85 9.60
N ILE A 39 10.25 5.78 8.49
CA ILE A 39 9.93 4.89 7.38
C ILE A 39 10.29 3.46 7.80
N ALA A 40 9.35 2.75 8.39
CA ALA A 40 9.57 1.48 9.07
C ALA A 40 8.70 0.34 8.49
N ALA A 41 9.03 -0.89 8.87
CA ALA A 41 8.12 -2.01 8.68
C ALA A 41 6.92 -1.85 9.63
N ALA A 42 5.74 -2.36 9.26
CA ALA A 42 4.57 -2.26 10.13
C ALA A 42 4.83 -2.94 11.48
N THR A 43 4.42 -2.30 12.57
CA THR A 43 4.46 -2.90 13.91
C THR A 43 3.32 -3.91 14.06
N GLY A 44 3.66 -5.20 14.15
CA GLY A 44 2.70 -6.29 14.36
C GLY A 44 1.95 -6.77 13.10
N TYR A 45 0.73 -7.30 13.28
CA TYR A 45 -0.11 -7.87 12.20
C TYR A 45 -1.21 -6.89 11.74
N ASN A 46 -0.94 -5.59 11.80
CA ASN A 46 -1.94 -4.53 11.61
C ASN A 46 -1.98 -3.99 10.16
N ASP A 47 -1.41 -4.72 9.20
CA ASP A 47 -1.36 -4.35 7.79
C ASP A 47 -1.59 -5.59 6.92
N ILE A 48 -2.85 -5.83 6.55
CA ILE A 48 -3.25 -7.00 5.77
C ILE A 48 -2.71 -6.91 4.33
N GLY A 49 -2.62 -5.70 3.78
CA GLY A 49 -2.24 -5.47 2.38
C GLY A 49 -0.77 -5.77 2.11
N PHE A 50 0.10 -5.48 3.09
CA PHE A 50 1.55 -5.49 2.85
C PHE A 50 2.34 -6.43 3.76
N ASN A 51 1.68 -7.25 4.59
CA ASN A 51 2.38 -8.12 5.57
C ASN A 51 3.47 -9.02 4.94
N SER A 52 3.22 -9.51 3.72
CA SER A 52 4.18 -10.37 3.02
C SER A 52 5.44 -9.63 2.56
N PHE A 53 5.35 -8.32 2.31
CA PHE A 53 6.46 -7.49 1.82
C PHE A 53 7.42 -7.08 2.94
N PHE A 54 6.96 -6.99 4.19
CA PHE A 54 7.85 -6.72 5.33
C PHE A 54 8.90 -7.82 5.52
N ARG A 55 8.62 -9.05 5.07
CA ARG A 55 9.57 -10.17 5.12
C ARG A 55 10.78 -9.97 4.20
N THR A 56 10.69 -9.08 3.22
CA THR A 56 11.76 -8.77 2.26
C THR A 56 12.41 -7.42 2.56
N GLY A 57 12.20 -6.86 3.75
CA GLY A 57 12.82 -5.62 4.20
C GLY A 57 12.14 -4.34 3.71
N TRP A 58 10.99 -4.44 3.04
CA TRP A 58 10.22 -3.27 2.60
C TRP A 58 9.74 -2.45 3.81
N LYS A 59 9.77 -1.11 3.67
CA LYS A 59 9.35 -0.18 4.72
C LYS A 59 8.42 0.89 4.15
N ARG A 60 7.54 1.43 4.97
CA ARG A 60 6.59 2.46 4.54
C ARG A 60 6.27 3.50 5.61
N PHE A 61 5.85 4.68 5.16
CA PHE A 61 5.24 5.71 6.01
C PHE A 61 4.05 6.30 5.26
N HIS A 62 2.84 6.06 5.73
CA HIS A 62 1.62 6.55 5.09
C HIS A 62 1.45 8.05 5.32
N LEU A 63 1.03 8.76 4.27
CA LEU A 63 0.78 10.20 4.29
C LEU A 63 -0.71 10.50 4.27
N TYR A 64 -1.47 9.67 3.56
CA TYR A 64 -2.89 9.84 3.32
C TYR A 64 -3.52 8.49 2.96
N TRP A 65 -4.72 8.18 3.45
CA TRP A 65 -5.38 6.92 3.14
C TRP A 65 -6.91 7.04 3.00
N TYR A 66 -7.40 7.01 1.77
CA TYR A 66 -8.81 7.01 1.36
C TYR A 66 -9.68 7.98 2.16
N GLY A 67 -9.25 9.23 2.26
CA GLY A 67 -9.97 10.29 3.00
C GLY A 67 -9.70 10.32 4.50
N LYS A 68 -8.90 9.40 5.04
CA LYS A 68 -8.44 9.43 6.43
C LYS A 68 -7.09 10.14 6.53
N GLU A 69 -7.02 11.02 7.51
CA GLU A 69 -5.81 11.72 7.87
C GLU A 69 -5.02 10.91 8.89
N MET A 70 -3.70 11.05 8.84
CA MET A 70 -2.81 10.42 9.80
C MET A 70 -2.14 11.52 10.61
N PRO A 71 -2.38 11.59 11.94
CA PRO A 71 -1.81 12.62 12.79
C PRO A 71 -0.28 12.71 12.67
N SER A 72 0.41 11.56 12.62
CA SER A 72 1.86 11.51 12.41
C SER A 72 2.28 12.15 11.08
N ALA A 73 1.56 11.90 9.99
CA ALA A 73 1.86 12.50 8.70
C ALA A 73 1.60 14.02 8.69
N GLN A 74 0.51 14.47 9.33
CA GLN A 74 0.19 15.88 9.43
C GLN A 74 1.23 16.65 10.26
N ALA A 75 1.79 16.03 11.29
CA ALA A 75 2.84 16.62 12.11
C ALA A 75 4.20 16.68 11.39
N ASN A 76 4.60 15.58 10.74
CA ASN A 76 5.94 15.48 10.14
C ASN A 76 6.03 16.01 8.70
N CYS A 77 4.93 15.98 7.94
CA CYS A 77 4.92 16.33 6.52
C CYS A 77 3.72 17.24 6.14
N PRO A 78 3.45 18.34 6.87
CA PRO A 78 2.23 19.13 6.71
C PRO A 78 2.04 19.67 5.29
N LYS A 79 3.12 20.12 4.63
CA LYS A 79 3.08 20.64 3.26
C LYS A 79 2.78 19.55 2.24
N THR A 80 3.42 18.39 2.38
CA THR A 80 3.18 17.23 1.51
C THR A 80 1.74 16.74 1.65
N VAL A 81 1.23 16.62 2.88
CA VAL A 81 -0.16 16.21 3.14
C VAL A 81 -1.14 17.22 2.55
N ALA A 82 -0.90 18.53 2.73
CA ALA A 82 -1.76 19.56 2.14
C ALA A 82 -1.80 19.50 0.60
N LEU A 83 -0.64 19.28 -0.04
CA LEU A 83 -0.55 19.09 -1.49
C LEU A 83 -1.30 17.85 -1.96
N LEU A 84 -1.15 16.71 -1.27
CA LEU A 84 -1.86 15.48 -1.64
C LEU A 84 -3.38 15.66 -1.49
N LYS A 85 -3.84 16.37 -0.46
CA LYS A 85 -5.27 16.69 -0.26
C LYS A 85 -5.84 17.58 -1.36
N SER A 86 -5.02 18.44 -1.99
CA SER A 86 -5.48 19.31 -3.08
C SER A 86 -5.66 18.57 -4.42
N ILE A 87 -5.30 17.28 -4.49
CA ILE A 87 -5.41 16.44 -5.69
C ILE A 87 -6.47 15.34 -5.45
N PRO A 88 -7.75 15.56 -5.80
CA PRO A 88 -8.84 14.64 -5.42
C PRO A 88 -8.75 13.24 -6.06
N SER A 89 -7.97 13.08 -7.12
CA SER A 89 -7.72 11.79 -7.76
C SER A 89 -6.78 10.91 -6.95
N VAL A 90 -5.91 11.47 -6.09
CA VAL A 90 -5.08 10.69 -5.17
C VAL A 90 -5.96 10.21 -4.03
N LYS A 91 -6.03 8.88 -3.87
CA LYS A 91 -6.84 8.23 -2.83
C LYS A 91 -5.98 7.76 -1.68
N ALA A 92 -4.76 7.32 -1.92
CA ALA A 92 -3.80 7.01 -0.87
C ALA A 92 -2.42 7.47 -1.28
N ALA A 93 -1.56 7.75 -0.30
CA ALA A 93 -0.18 8.10 -0.53
C ALA A 93 0.70 7.63 0.63
N MET A 94 1.92 7.21 0.33
CA MET A 94 2.93 6.84 1.31
C MET A 94 4.34 7.03 0.75
N PHE A 95 5.32 7.21 1.63
CA PHE A 95 6.71 6.96 1.29
C PHE A 95 6.97 5.47 1.41
N ALA A 96 7.47 4.87 0.33
CA ALA A 96 7.79 3.45 0.27
C ALA A 96 9.28 3.26 0.02
N SER A 97 9.94 2.54 0.93
CA SER A 97 11.37 2.27 0.84
C SER A 97 11.66 0.80 0.55
N LEU A 98 12.60 0.58 -0.37
CA LEU A 98 13.17 -0.72 -0.68
C LEU A 98 14.68 -0.66 -0.40
N PRO A 99 15.19 -1.36 0.63
CA PRO A 99 16.61 -1.31 0.98
C PRO A 99 17.47 -2.04 -0.06
N PRO A 100 18.81 -1.86 -0.01
CA PRO A 100 19.76 -2.63 -0.80
C PRO A 100 19.54 -4.14 -0.73
N GLY A 101 19.68 -4.84 -1.85
CA GLY A 101 19.51 -6.29 -1.99
C GLY A 101 18.08 -6.81 -1.83
N ALA A 102 17.09 -5.95 -1.57
CA ALA A 102 15.71 -6.39 -1.34
C ALA A 102 14.95 -6.65 -2.65
N THR A 103 14.13 -7.69 -2.65
CA THR A 103 13.23 -8.02 -3.76
C THR A 103 11.79 -8.15 -3.26
N LEU A 104 10.89 -7.37 -3.84
CA LEU A 104 9.45 -7.57 -3.75
C LEU A 104 9.06 -8.64 -4.75
N VAL A 105 8.62 -9.79 -4.24
CA VAL A 105 8.26 -10.95 -5.05
C VAL A 105 7.13 -10.66 -6.03
N ARG A 106 7.01 -11.49 -7.05
CA ARG A 106 5.97 -11.41 -8.08
C ARG A 106 4.56 -11.51 -7.48
N HIS A 107 3.73 -10.51 -7.73
CA HIS A 107 2.35 -10.44 -7.23
C HIS A 107 1.42 -9.67 -8.19
N ARG A 108 0.12 -9.68 -7.87
CA ARG A 108 -0.93 -8.86 -8.48
C ARG A 108 -1.77 -8.30 -7.35
N ASP A 109 -2.15 -7.04 -7.47
CA ASP A 109 -3.00 -6.43 -6.46
C ASP A 109 -4.48 -6.72 -6.73
N PRO A 110 -5.28 -6.97 -5.67
CA PRO A 110 -6.65 -7.42 -5.82
C PRO A 110 -7.64 -6.31 -6.20
N TYR A 111 -7.22 -5.04 -6.18
CA TYR A 111 -8.10 -3.89 -6.36
C TYR A 111 -7.85 -3.18 -7.69
N ALA A 112 -8.78 -3.34 -8.63
CA ALA A 112 -8.74 -2.69 -9.94
C ALA A 112 -9.32 -1.26 -9.96
N GLY A 113 -9.60 -0.66 -8.80
CA GLY A 113 -10.19 0.68 -8.72
C GLY A 113 -9.18 1.83 -8.71
N SER A 114 -7.91 1.52 -8.58
CA SER A 114 -6.78 2.44 -8.63
C SER A 114 -5.80 2.09 -9.76
N LEU A 115 -4.91 3.04 -10.01
CA LEU A 115 -3.65 2.89 -10.71
C LEU A 115 -2.53 3.28 -9.76
N ARG A 116 -1.38 2.60 -9.87
CA ARG A 116 -0.21 2.91 -9.06
C ARG A 116 0.63 3.99 -9.69
N TYR A 117 0.86 5.07 -8.95
CA TYR A 117 1.75 6.15 -9.33
C TYR A 117 2.97 6.19 -8.40
N HIS A 118 4.18 6.20 -8.97
CA HIS A 118 5.42 6.42 -8.24
C HIS A 118 6.16 7.64 -8.78
N ILE A 119 6.79 8.41 -7.90
CA ILE A 119 7.87 9.34 -8.26
C ILE A 119 9.10 9.01 -7.40
N GLY A 120 10.27 8.90 -8.04
CA GLY A 120 11.53 8.69 -7.33
C GLY A 120 11.86 9.90 -6.48
N LEU A 121 12.11 9.70 -5.18
CA LEU A 121 12.55 10.77 -4.27
C LEU A 121 14.04 10.65 -3.98
N VAL A 122 14.46 9.42 -3.64
CA VAL A 122 15.85 9.04 -3.43
C VAL A 122 16.03 7.71 -4.10
N THR A 123 16.73 7.66 -5.23
CA THR A 123 16.87 6.44 -6.00
C THR A 123 18.33 6.22 -6.41
N PRO A 124 18.75 4.97 -6.62
CA PRO A 124 20.07 4.69 -7.17
C PRO A 124 20.27 5.23 -8.59
N ASN A 125 19.18 5.60 -9.29
CA ASN A 125 19.18 5.96 -10.71
C ASN A 125 19.86 4.89 -11.62
N ASP A 126 19.86 3.64 -11.17
CA ASP A 126 20.56 2.51 -11.80
C ASP A 126 19.55 1.45 -12.28
N PRO A 127 19.70 0.87 -13.49
CA PRO A 127 18.86 -0.21 -14.00
C PRO A 127 18.76 -1.47 -13.12
N LYS A 128 19.69 -1.69 -12.20
CA LYS A 128 19.64 -2.74 -11.17
C LYS A 128 18.58 -2.49 -10.09
N CYS A 129 18.00 -1.29 -10.05
CA CYS A 129 16.88 -0.93 -9.19
C CYS A 129 15.61 -0.72 -10.03
N PHE A 130 14.82 -1.78 -10.23
CA PHE A 130 13.76 -1.79 -11.24
C PHE A 130 12.42 -2.35 -10.74
N ILE A 131 11.36 -2.04 -11.49
CA ILE A 131 10.09 -2.74 -11.52
C ILE A 131 9.90 -3.39 -12.88
N ASP A 132 9.30 -4.57 -12.88
CA ASP A 132 8.86 -5.27 -14.06
C ASP A 132 7.35 -5.48 -13.94
N VAL A 133 6.61 -4.99 -14.93
CA VAL A 133 5.15 -5.07 -15.00
C VAL A 133 4.79 -5.80 -16.28
N ASP A 134 4.35 -7.05 -16.14
CA ASP A 134 3.97 -7.91 -17.27
C ASP A 134 5.05 -8.01 -18.38
N GLY A 135 6.32 -8.05 -17.98
CA GLY A 135 7.48 -8.15 -18.88
C GLY A 135 8.04 -6.81 -19.35
N GLU A 136 7.39 -5.68 -19.03
CA GLU A 136 7.94 -4.34 -19.28
C GLU A 136 8.74 -3.88 -18.08
N ARG A 137 10.02 -3.56 -18.27
CA ARG A 137 10.91 -3.12 -17.19
C ARG A 137 11.09 -1.61 -17.18
N TYR A 138 11.02 -1.03 -15.99
CA TYR A 138 11.32 0.38 -15.72
C TYR A 138 12.21 0.49 -14.48
N TYR A 139 13.14 1.44 -14.47
CA TYR A 139 13.95 1.77 -13.30
C TYR A 139 13.65 3.20 -12.88
N TRP A 140 13.57 3.43 -11.57
CA TRP A 140 13.23 4.76 -11.07
C TRP A 140 14.38 5.74 -11.26
N LYS A 141 14.02 6.97 -11.60
CA LYS A 141 14.90 8.14 -11.55
C LYS A 141 14.31 9.18 -10.62
N ASP A 142 15.17 9.98 -10.01
CA ASP A 142 14.73 11.04 -9.13
C ASP A 142 13.91 12.08 -9.90
N GLY A 143 12.72 12.42 -9.37
CA GLY A 143 11.80 13.36 -9.97
C GLY A 143 11.03 12.85 -11.21
N GLU A 144 11.38 11.68 -11.76
CA GLU A 144 10.68 11.09 -12.91
C GLU A 144 9.47 10.27 -12.44
N PRO A 145 8.26 10.66 -12.85
CA PRO A 145 7.08 9.97 -12.40
C PRO A 145 6.69 8.85 -13.36
N VAL A 146 6.26 7.72 -12.79
CA VAL A 146 5.78 6.54 -13.50
C VAL A 146 4.42 6.12 -12.97
N MET A 147 3.55 5.67 -13.86
CA MET A 147 2.26 5.09 -13.52
C MET A 147 2.12 3.73 -14.17
N PHE A 148 1.57 2.77 -13.45
CA PHE A 148 1.32 1.42 -13.96
C PHE A 148 0.04 0.85 -13.35
N ASP A 149 -0.49 -0.17 -14.01
CA ASP A 149 -1.65 -0.91 -13.53
C ASP A 149 -1.18 -2.10 -12.67
N GLU A 150 -1.38 -1.98 -11.36
CA GLU A 150 -1.01 -2.96 -10.33
C GLU A 150 -1.76 -4.30 -10.44
N THR A 151 -2.80 -4.38 -11.28
CA THR A 151 -3.52 -5.65 -11.53
C THR A 151 -2.73 -6.58 -12.45
N TYR A 152 -1.74 -6.07 -13.19
CA TYR A 152 -0.77 -6.89 -13.90
C TYR A 152 0.21 -7.57 -12.95
N ILE A 153 0.79 -8.68 -13.40
CA ILE A 153 1.84 -9.33 -12.63
C ILE A 153 3.02 -8.38 -12.57
N HIS A 154 3.45 -8.04 -11.37
CA HIS A 154 4.60 -7.17 -11.18
C HIS A 154 5.51 -7.63 -10.04
N TYR A 155 6.79 -7.28 -10.14
CA TYR A 155 7.79 -7.45 -9.09
C TYR A 155 8.80 -6.32 -9.15
N ALA A 156 9.48 -6.05 -8.05
CA ALA A 156 10.50 -5.01 -7.98
C ALA A 156 11.74 -5.53 -7.24
N ALA A 157 12.91 -5.14 -7.71
CA ALA A 157 14.18 -5.50 -7.08
C ALA A 157 15.04 -4.26 -6.93
N ASN A 158 15.78 -4.20 -5.83
CA ASN A 158 16.86 -3.26 -5.63
C ASN A 158 18.16 -4.04 -5.47
N GLU A 159 18.83 -4.34 -6.58
CA GLU A 159 20.10 -5.08 -6.60
C GLU A 159 21.32 -4.16 -6.42
N THR A 160 21.08 -2.90 -6.06
CA THR A 160 22.13 -1.92 -5.75
C THR A 160 22.49 -1.92 -4.26
N ASP A 161 23.52 -1.17 -3.91
CA ASP A 161 23.99 -0.87 -2.55
C ASP A 161 23.35 0.41 -1.97
N HIS A 162 22.47 1.08 -2.72
CA HIS A 162 21.81 2.31 -2.33
C HIS A 162 20.33 2.09 -1.98
N GLN A 163 19.83 2.81 -0.99
CA GLN A 163 18.42 2.77 -0.61
C GLN A 163 17.55 3.43 -1.70
N ARG A 164 16.42 2.80 -2.03
CA ARG A 164 15.40 3.41 -2.88
C ARG A 164 14.22 3.87 -2.03
N ILE A 165 13.80 5.12 -2.20
CA ILE A 165 12.58 5.68 -1.62
C ILE A 165 11.78 6.38 -2.73
N VAL A 166 10.50 6.03 -2.81
CA VAL A 166 9.56 6.61 -3.77
C VAL A 166 8.37 7.19 -3.01
N LEU A 167 7.78 8.27 -3.53
CA LEU A 167 6.41 8.60 -3.18
C LEU A 167 5.51 7.68 -3.99
N PHE A 168 4.73 6.90 -3.27
CA PHE A 168 3.79 5.93 -3.79
C PHE A 168 2.38 6.48 -3.60
N CYS A 169 1.60 6.52 -4.67
CA CYS A 169 0.22 7.01 -4.65
C CYS A 169 -0.73 6.06 -5.35
N ASP A 170 -1.94 5.96 -4.80
CA ASP A 170 -3.07 5.27 -5.42
C ASP A 170 -3.91 6.34 -6.10
N VAL A 171 -3.91 6.34 -7.43
CA VAL A 171 -4.66 7.30 -8.23
C VAL A 171 -5.94 6.64 -8.71
N GLU A 172 -7.08 7.32 -8.58
CA GLU A 172 -8.38 6.83 -9.04
C GLU A 172 -8.31 6.40 -10.50
N ARG A 173 -8.67 5.14 -10.78
CA ARG A 173 -8.70 4.64 -12.14
C ARG A 173 -9.79 5.36 -12.94
N PRO A 174 -9.46 5.95 -14.10
CA PRO A 174 -10.48 6.49 -14.99
C PRO A 174 -11.30 5.33 -15.58
N VAL A 175 -12.60 5.36 -15.35
CA VAL A 175 -13.58 4.40 -15.89
C VAL A 175 -14.55 5.12 -16.81
N TYR A 176 -15.08 4.41 -17.81
CA TYR A 176 -15.90 5.03 -18.86
C TYR A 176 -17.30 5.43 -18.40
N THR A 177 -17.87 4.75 -17.41
CA THR A 177 -19.27 4.95 -17.01
C THR A 177 -19.40 5.53 -15.60
N LYS A 178 -20.27 6.52 -15.43
CA LYS A 178 -20.54 7.17 -14.13
C LYS A 178 -20.98 6.20 -13.04
N PRO A 179 -21.84 5.19 -13.29
CA PRO A 179 -22.23 4.22 -12.26
C PRO A 179 -21.03 3.43 -11.72
N VAL A 180 -20.13 2.99 -12.61
CA VAL A 180 -18.92 2.26 -12.20
C VAL A 180 -17.97 3.20 -11.42
N GLN A 181 -17.89 4.47 -11.82
CA GLN A 181 -17.10 5.46 -11.07
C GLN A 181 -17.65 5.67 -9.65
N LEU A 182 -18.96 5.79 -9.50
CA LEU A 182 -19.62 5.93 -8.20
C LEU A 182 -19.41 4.70 -7.33
N LEU A 183 -19.58 3.50 -7.89
CA LEU A 183 -19.31 2.24 -7.20
C LEU A 183 -17.84 2.16 -6.76
N ASN A 184 -16.90 2.55 -7.62
CA ASN A 184 -15.48 2.56 -7.29
C ASN A 184 -15.16 3.52 -6.14
N ARG A 185 -15.72 4.73 -6.18
CA ARG A 185 -15.56 5.73 -5.11
C ARG A 185 -16.20 5.29 -3.80
N TRP A 186 -17.37 4.66 -3.87
CA TRP A 186 -18.03 4.07 -2.71
C TRP A 186 -17.16 2.96 -2.12
N PHE A 187 -16.67 2.03 -2.95
CA PHE A 187 -15.82 0.93 -2.51
C PHE A 187 -14.52 1.44 -1.87
N GLY A 188 -13.85 2.42 -2.49
CA GLY A 188 -12.68 3.07 -1.92
C GLY A 188 -12.96 3.71 -0.56
N ARG A 189 -14.09 4.44 -0.45
CA ARG A 189 -14.47 5.14 0.79
C ARG A 189 -14.82 4.20 1.93
N TYR A 190 -15.50 3.09 1.68
CA TYR A 190 -16.02 2.24 2.75
C TYR A 190 -15.21 0.97 2.98
N VAL A 191 -14.67 0.37 1.93
CA VAL A 191 -13.92 -0.89 2.02
C VAL A 191 -12.42 -0.61 2.17
N MET A 192 -11.83 0.16 1.24
CA MET A 192 -10.39 0.41 1.28
C MET A 192 -9.98 1.27 2.48
N SER A 193 -10.79 2.26 2.87
CA SER A 193 -10.53 3.06 4.08
C SER A 193 -10.59 2.23 5.37
N ALA A 194 -11.33 1.12 5.38
CA ALA A 194 -11.43 0.23 6.53
C ALA A 194 -10.22 -0.70 6.68
N ALA A 195 -9.36 -0.77 5.67
CA ALA A 195 -8.07 -1.46 5.69
C ALA A 195 -6.89 -0.54 6.07
N SER A 196 -7.15 0.71 6.50
CA SER A 196 -6.11 1.68 6.87
C SER A 196 -5.19 1.14 7.98
N SER A 197 -3.88 1.16 7.72
CA SER A 197 -2.88 0.82 8.73
C SER A 197 -2.37 2.08 9.46
N GLN A 198 -1.56 1.88 10.48
CA GLN A 198 -0.94 2.93 11.31
C GLN A 198 0.54 3.14 10.94
N ASN A 199 1.05 4.34 11.20
CA ASN A 199 2.48 4.63 11.16
C ASN A 199 3.11 4.48 12.55
N VAL A 200 2.46 5.05 13.56
CA VAL A 200 2.91 5.01 14.96
C VAL A 200 1.89 4.26 15.82
N GLU A 201 2.37 3.66 16.91
CA GLU A 201 1.49 2.98 17.85
C GLU A 201 0.49 3.96 18.48
N GLY A 202 -0.78 3.58 18.51
CA GLY A 202 -1.87 4.40 19.04
C GLY A 202 -2.66 5.16 17.97
N GLU A 203 -2.23 5.16 16.71
CA GLU A 203 -3.07 5.68 15.62
C GLU A 203 -4.26 4.77 15.33
N GLN A 204 -5.35 5.36 14.84
CA GLN A 204 -6.57 4.62 14.53
C GLN A 204 -6.34 3.68 13.34
N VAL A 205 -6.41 2.39 13.60
CA VAL A 205 -6.45 1.35 12.56
C VAL A 205 -7.90 1.16 12.08
N GLY A 206 -8.06 0.87 10.79
CA GLY A 206 -9.37 0.61 10.21
C GLY A 206 -10.04 -0.63 10.82
N PHE A 207 -11.38 -0.66 10.81
CA PHE A 207 -12.18 -1.72 11.44
C PHE A 207 -11.82 -3.14 10.94
N VAL A 208 -11.43 -3.28 9.67
CA VAL A 208 -11.00 -4.58 9.12
C VAL A 208 -9.70 -5.05 9.77
N ASN A 209 -8.74 -4.15 10.01
CA ASN A 209 -7.50 -4.49 10.71
C ASN A 209 -7.75 -4.89 12.18
N VAL A 210 -8.74 -4.26 12.83
CA VAL A 210 -9.18 -4.66 14.18
C VAL A 210 -9.72 -6.09 14.18
N LEU A 211 -10.68 -6.40 13.30
CA LEU A 211 -11.24 -7.76 13.17
C LEU A 211 -10.17 -8.80 12.83
N PHE A 212 -9.23 -8.44 11.95
CA PHE A 212 -8.15 -9.32 11.55
C PHE A 212 -7.22 -9.68 12.71
N LYS A 213 -6.93 -8.74 13.61
CA LYS A 213 -6.15 -9.02 14.82
C LYS A 213 -6.81 -10.12 15.66
N TYR A 214 -8.12 -10.04 15.89
CA TYR A 214 -8.87 -11.07 16.61
C TYR A 214 -8.87 -12.41 15.86
N PHE A 215 -9.16 -12.38 14.56
CA PHE A 215 -9.15 -13.59 13.73
C PHE A 215 -7.78 -14.28 13.72
N TYR A 216 -6.70 -13.51 13.64
CA TYR A 216 -5.35 -14.05 13.65
C TYR A 216 -5.00 -14.68 15.00
N HIS A 217 -5.35 -14.04 16.12
CA HIS A 217 -5.17 -14.62 17.45
C HIS A 217 -5.95 -15.93 17.60
N LEU A 218 -7.21 -15.97 17.17
CA LEU A 218 -8.02 -17.19 17.16
C LEU A 218 -7.39 -18.27 16.28
N ARG A 219 -6.90 -17.91 15.08
CA ARG A 219 -6.23 -18.84 14.17
C ARG A 219 -4.93 -19.38 14.76
N ALA A 220 -4.14 -18.54 15.43
CA ALA A 220 -2.90 -18.94 16.09
C ALA A 220 -3.19 -19.93 17.24
N GLN A 221 -4.20 -19.65 18.06
CA GLN A 221 -4.68 -20.56 19.10
C GLN A 221 -5.21 -21.87 18.51
N ALA A 222 -5.99 -21.81 17.43
CA ALA A 222 -6.50 -22.98 16.73
C ALA A 222 -5.37 -23.83 16.12
N LYS A 223 -4.31 -23.19 15.58
CA LYS A 223 -3.12 -23.87 15.07
C LYS A 223 -2.35 -24.55 16.21
N LYS A 224 -2.19 -23.88 17.35
CA LYS A 224 -1.59 -24.46 18.56
C LYS A 224 -2.39 -25.68 19.04
N LEU A 225 -3.72 -25.55 19.15
CA LEU A 225 -4.61 -26.64 19.51
C LEU A 225 -4.52 -27.81 18.53
N LYS A 226 -4.43 -27.54 17.21
CA LYS A 226 -4.27 -28.59 16.20
C LYS A 226 -2.97 -29.38 16.38
N VAL A 227 -1.89 -28.71 16.77
CA VAL A 227 -0.59 -29.35 17.02
C VAL A 227 -0.61 -30.15 18.32
N THR A 228 -1.19 -29.61 19.40
CA THR A 228 -1.19 -30.26 20.72
C THR A 228 -2.27 -31.34 20.84
N HIS A 229 -3.48 -31.08 20.36
CA HIS A 229 -4.66 -31.96 20.48
C HIS A 229 -5.45 -32.02 19.18
N ARG A 230 -4.92 -32.79 18.22
CA ARG A 230 -5.45 -32.89 16.86
C ARG A 230 -6.92 -33.34 16.81
N GLN A 231 -7.32 -34.31 17.62
CA GLN A 231 -8.70 -34.82 17.64
C GLN A 231 -9.71 -33.75 18.09
N VAL A 232 -9.41 -33.05 19.20
CA VAL A 232 -10.24 -31.95 19.72
C VAL A 232 -10.43 -30.86 18.67
N TYR A 233 -9.36 -30.50 17.95
CA TYR A 233 -9.44 -29.52 16.86
C TYR A 233 -10.42 -29.94 15.76
N TYR A 234 -10.34 -31.18 15.26
CA TYR A 234 -11.21 -31.62 14.17
C TYR A 234 -12.66 -31.83 14.60
N ILE A 235 -12.90 -32.35 15.81
CA ILE A 235 -14.26 -32.44 16.38
C ILE A 235 -14.87 -31.05 16.50
N GLY A 236 -14.17 -30.11 17.14
CA GLY A 236 -14.62 -28.74 17.29
C GLY A 236 -14.85 -28.05 15.94
N LYS A 237 -13.98 -28.28 14.95
CA LYS A 237 -14.15 -27.77 13.58
C LYS A 237 -15.46 -28.26 12.95
N TRP A 238 -15.75 -29.55 13.04
CA TRP A 238 -16.97 -30.12 12.44
C TRP A 238 -18.23 -29.68 13.19
N VAL A 239 -18.19 -29.63 14.52
CA VAL A 239 -19.30 -29.09 15.34
C VAL A 239 -19.60 -27.65 14.96
N LEU A 240 -18.57 -26.80 14.79
CA LEU A 240 -18.75 -25.41 14.37
C LEU A 240 -19.36 -25.31 12.97
N ILE A 241 -18.85 -26.08 12.00
CA ILE A 241 -19.37 -26.08 10.62
C ILE A 241 -20.84 -26.52 10.61
N LEU A 242 -21.17 -27.63 11.27
CA LEU A 242 -22.53 -28.15 11.33
C LEU A 242 -23.47 -27.21 12.08
N GLY A 243 -23.02 -26.58 13.16
CA GLY A 243 -23.79 -25.59 13.90
C GLY A 243 -24.10 -24.34 13.07
N ILE A 244 -23.12 -23.85 12.28
CA ILE A 244 -23.35 -22.73 11.36
C ILE A 244 -24.32 -23.12 10.25
N LEU A 245 -24.14 -24.30 9.65
CA LEU A 245 -25.07 -24.80 8.63
C LEU A 245 -26.49 -24.91 9.20
N TRP A 246 -26.65 -25.47 10.40
CA TRP A 246 -27.94 -25.57 11.07
C TRP A 246 -28.58 -24.19 11.26
N ALA A 247 -27.85 -23.20 11.79
CA ALA A 247 -28.37 -21.85 12.02
C ALA A 247 -28.68 -21.04 10.74
N ILE A 248 -28.14 -21.44 9.57
CA ILE A 248 -28.44 -20.78 8.29
C ILE A 248 -29.69 -21.39 7.65
N PHE A 249 -29.85 -22.71 7.77
CA PHE A 249 -30.90 -23.47 7.07
C PHE A 249 -32.12 -23.77 7.94
N TRP A 250 -32.09 -23.43 9.22
CA TRP A 250 -33.15 -23.65 10.21
C TRP A 250 -33.25 -22.46 11.17
#